data_AF-A0A1L0BNU0-F1
#
_entry.id   AF-A0A1L0BNU0-F1
#
_cell.length_a   1.000
_cell.length_b   1.000
_cell.length_c   1.000
_cell.angle_alpha   90.00
_cell.angle_beta   90.00
_cell.angle_gamma   90.00
#
_symmetry.space_group_name_H-M   'P 1'
#
loop_
_entity.id
_entity.type
_entity.pdbx_description
1 polymer ?
#
loop_
_entity_poly.entity_id
_entity_poly.type
_entity_poly.pdbx_seq_one_letter_code
_entity_poly.pdbx_strand_id
1 'polypeptide(L)'
;MRDLVAHMRIFNRCYVEREDAPFRNAQDKFIQKQNAELNSLSTKFVSTDAEVHLNKDAFHLCSDLQAKVYPWIHDSFPIYQRHTGDILRSPPRMSKYVSEHEVISATDHKYSSGKGIKKPVHSALTDNKQCWINEFKNKISGKGIVIPFTLTSFEDTLNLIHLLRALGNKYPVQIVYYSDMTKEHKEKLVDAARRPFTDMPQSFSKVSDLIDKLALDHKTNGFIPLELWLVDASSMVSEHFQTRLSTVPIIAWASVVNSFEEFILMDPLASPLQNPKYFFDLPEYRQKVHTSTETEHGRREISTMRNSLTKCHPL
;
A
#
# COMPACT_ATOMS: atom_id res chain seq x y z
N MET A 1 -10.74 21.27 34.86
CA MET A 1 -10.17 22.08 33.76
C MET A 1 -9.18 21.24 32.92
N ARG A 2 -9.56 20.00 32.56
CA ARG A 2 -8.69 19.04 31.84
C ARG A 2 -9.11 18.79 30.37
N ASP A 3 -10.20 19.40 29.91
CA ASP A 3 -10.79 19.13 28.59
C ASP A 3 -10.51 20.17 27.49
N LEU A 4 -9.94 21.34 27.80
CA LEU A 4 -9.74 22.37 26.77
C LEU A 4 -8.52 22.12 25.87
N VAL A 5 -7.49 21.43 26.37
CA VAL A 5 -6.22 21.21 25.62
C VAL A 5 -6.35 20.05 24.62
N ALA A 6 -7.21 19.07 24.87
CA ALA A 6 -7.44 17.94 23.97
C ALA A 6 -8.14 18.34 22.65
N HIS A 7 -8.82 19.50 22.62
CA HIS A 7 -9.52 20.00 21.45
C HIS A 7 -8.62 20.73 20.45
N MET A 8 -7.36 21.00 20.79
CA MET A 8 -6.39 21.62 19.88
C MET A 8 -5.35 20.60 19.39
N ARG A 9 -5.82 19.48 18.83
CA ARG A 9 -4.96 18.65 17.98
C ARG A 9 -4.87 19.29 16.60
N ILE A 10 -3.77 19.98 16.34
CA ILE A 10 -3.47 20.58 15.05
C ILE A 10 -3.04 19.46 14.09
N PHE A 11 -3.97 19.00 13.26
CA PHE A 11 -3.71 18.03 12.20
C PHE A 11 -3.33 18.74 10.91
N ASN A 12 -2.13 19.32 10.82
CA ASN A 12 -1.66 19.92 9.56
C ASN A 12 -0.58 19.05 8.91
N ARG A 13 -1.02 17.97 8.23
CA ARG A 13 -0.35 17.33 7.07
C ARG A 13 -0.86 15.93 6.71
N CYS A 14 -1.55 15.22 7.61
CA CYS A 14 -1.60 13.75 7.49
C CYS A 14 -2.83 13.16 6.81
N TYR A 15 -3.83 13.93 6.39
CA TYR A 15 -5.05 13.35 5.81
C TYR A 15 -5.57 14.16 4.62
N VAL A 16 -5.19 13.73 3.41
CA VAL A 16 -5.83 14.01 2.12
C VAL A 16 -6.06 15.49 1.80
N GLU A 17 -5.08 16.16 1.17
CA GLU A 17 -5.23 17.55 0.70
C GLU A 17 -4.84 17.72 -0.77
N ARG A 18 -5.37 18.77 -1.42
CA ARG A 18 -5.04 19.15 -2.81
C ARG A 18 -3.68 19.85 -2.84
N GLU A 19 -2.77 19.36 -3.67
CA GLU A 19 -1.38 19.86 -3.76
C GLU A 19 -1.20 21.02 -4.76
N ASP A 20 -2.26 21.70 -5.19
CA ASP A 20 -2.14 22.81 -6.12
C ASP A 20 -1.37 23.99 -5.50
N ALA A 21 -0.48 24.61 -6.27
CA ALA A 21 0.44 25.66 -5.80
C ALA A 21 -0.25 26.84 -5.07
N PRO A 22 -1.44 27.32 -5.48
CA PRO A 22 -2.14 28.38 -4.75
C PRO A 22 -2.57 27.92 -3.36
N PHE A 23 -3.11 26.71 -3.25
CA PHE A 23 -3.58 26.13 -1.99
C PHE A 23 -2.42 25.82 -1.05
N ARG A 24 -1.32 25.23 -1.56
CA ARG A 24 -0.09 25.01 -0.79
C ARG A 24 0.49 26.29 -0.21
N ASN A 25 0.57 27.37 -1.01
CA ASN A 25 1.08 28.65 -0.54
C ASN A 25 0.15 29.30 0.50
N ALA A 26 -1.17 29.14 0.35
CA ALA A 26 -2.14 29.61 1.34
C ALA A 26 -2.02 28.81 2.65
N GLN A 27 -1.84 27.50 2.55
CA GLN A 27 -1.66 26.60 3.69
C GLN A 27 -0.33 26.84 4.40
N ASP A 28 0.77 27.02 3.67
CA ASP A 28 2.08 27.35 4.25
C ASP A 28 2.03 28.70 4.98
N LYS A 29 1.33 29.69 4.42
CA LYS A 29 1.06 30.97 5.09
C LYS A 29 0.20 30.79 6.34
N PHE A 30 -0.81 29.92 6.29
CA PHE A 30 -1.66 29.60 7.42
C PHE A 30 -0.88 28.91 8.54
N ILE A 31 -0.04 27.92 8.22
CA ILE A 31 0.86 27.24 9.16
C ILE A 31 1.86 28.24 9.76
N GLN A 32 2.45 29.12 8.95
CA GLN A 32 3.36 30.16 9.46
C GLN A 32 2.66 31.12 10.41
N LYS A 33 1.42 31.54 10.09
CA LYS A 33 0.61 32.40 10.95
C LYS A 33 0.24 31.69 12.25
N GLN A 34 -0.18 30.43 12.19
CA GLN A 34 -0.45 29.62 13.38
C GLN A 34 0.80 29.44 14.23
N ASN A 35 1.95 29.16 13.64
CA ASN A 35 3.21 29.05 14.38
C ASN A 35 3.58 30.38 15.05
N ALA A 36 3.36 31.52 14.39
CA ALA A 36 3.62 32.84 14.98
C ALA A 36 2.67 33.13 16.16
N GLU A 37 1.38 32.80 16.04
CA GLU A 37 0.39 32.97 17.11
C GLU A 37 0.63 31.98 18.27
N LEU A 38 0.97 30.72 18.01
CA LEU A 38 1.35 29.73 19.02
C LEU A 38 2.63 30.11 19.75
N ASN A 39 3.62 30.66 19.04
CA ASN A 39 4.84 31.19 19.64
C ASN A 39 4.55 32.38 20.56
N SER A 40 3.53 33.19 20.25
CA SER A 40 3.08 34.29 21.12
C SER A 40 2.31 33.82 22.35
N LEU A 41 1.68 32.63 22.29
CA LEU A 41 0.99 31.97 23.40
C LEU A 41 1.91 31.01 24.19
N SER A 42 3.17 30.87 23.78
CA SER A 42 4.12 29.91 24.32
C SER A 42 4.57 30.31 25.74
N THR A 43 3.85 29.82 26.75
CA THR A 43 4.59 29.18 27.84
C THR A 43 5.37 28.06 27.19
N LYS A 44 6.71 28.14 27.19
CA LYS A 44 7.59 27.08 26.67
C LYS A 44 6.98 25.73 27.05
N PHE A 45 6.64 24.91 26.07
CA PHE A 45 6.16 23.56 26.33
C PHE A 45 7.21 22.87 27.22
N VAL A 46 6.86 22.68 28.49
CA VAL A 46 7.69 21.92 29.43
C VAL A 46 7.19 20.50 29.30
N SER A 47 7.94 19.68 28.58
CA SER A 47 7.68 18.24 28.51
C SER A 47 7.52 17.71 29.93
N THR A 48 6.44 16.98 30.17
CA THR A 48 6.30 16.23 31.43
C THR A 48 7.43 15.20 31.53
N ASP A 49 7.75 14.74 32.74
CA ASP A 49 8.79 13.71 32.92
C ASP A 49 8.52 12.48 32.03
N ALA A 50 7.25 12.09 31.85
CA ALA A 50 6.85 11.01 30.95
C ALA A 50 7.13 11.30 29.46
N GLU A 51 7.02 12.55 29.03
CA GLU A 51 7.30 13.00 27.65
C GLU A 51 8.80 13.22 27.41
N VAL A 52 9.58 13.56 28.44
CA VAL A 52 11.05 13.59 28.36
C VAL A 52 11.61 12.21 28.03
N HIS A 53 10.98 11.14 28.53
CA HIS A 53 11.30 9.74 28.17
C HIS A 53 10.87 9.35 26.74
N LEU A 54 10.30 10.27 25.95
CA LEU A 54 10.01 10.10 24.53
C LEU A 54 10.98 10.89 23.62
N ASN A 55 11.99 11.55 24.19
CA ASN A 55 13.02 12.23 23.40
C ASN A 55 13.81 11.21 22.55
N LYS A 56 14.34 11.64 21.39
CA LYS A 56 15.14 10.80 20.48
C LYS A 56 16.33 10.14 21.16
N ASP A 57 16.88 10.80 22.18
CA ASP A 57 18.00 10.31 23.00
C ASP A 57 17.59 9.20 23.98
N ALA A 58 16.30 9.02 24.24
CA ALA A 58 15.76 8.01 25.16
C ALA A 58 15.74 6.59 24.56
N PHE A 59 15.96 6.43 23.24
CA PHE A 59 15.94 5.15 22.56
C PHE A 59 17.33 4.79 22.02
N HIS A 60 18.05 3.96 22.78
CA HIS A 60 19.37 3.47 22.38
C HIS A 60 19.26 2.52 21.16
N LEU A 61 18.23 1.69 21.09
CA LEU A 61 17.94 0.80 19.96
C LEU A 61 16.64 1.20 19.25
N CYS A 62 16.56 0.98 17.93
CA CYS A 62 15.30 1.22 17.22
C CYS A 62 14.20 0.22 17.62
N SER A 63 14.56 -1.01 17.96
CA SER A 63 13.64 -2.03 18.47
C SER A 63 12.82 -1.52 19.66
N ASP A 64 13.43 -0.75 20.56
CA ASP A 64 12.75 -0.22 21.75
C ASP A 64 11.67 0.80 21.37
N LEU A 65 11.97 1.67 20.41
CA LEU A 65 11.00 2.59 19.85
C LEU A 65 9.88 1.83 19.12
N GLN A 66 10.24 0.82 18.32
CA GLN A 66 9.28 0.04 17.55
C GLN A 66 8.32 -0.74 18.46
N ALA A 67 8.83 -1.38 19.50
CA ALA A 67 8.02 -2.09 20.50
C ALA A 67 7.07 -1.14 21.25
N LYS A 68 7.45 0.14 21.42
CA LYS A 68 6.60 1.15 22.07
C LYS A 68 5.51 1.70 21.13
N VAL A 69 5.85 1.94 19.86
CA VAL A 69 4.92 2.51 18.86
C VAL A 69 3.99 1.45 18.28
N TYR A 70 4.51 0.25 18.01
CA TYR A 70 3.81 -0.87 17.42
C TYR A 70 3.94 -2.12 18.30
N PRO A 71 3.40 -2.12 19.53
CA PRO A 71 3.56 -3.22 20.48
C PRO A 71 2.94 -4.55 19.99
N TRP A 72 2.10 -4.50 18.95
CA TRP A 72 1.48 -5.67 18.31
C TRP A 72 2.35 -6.30 17.21
N ILE A 73 3.39 -5.62 16.71
CA ILE A 73 4.28 -6.12 15.67
C ILE A 73 5.52 -6.76 16.32
N HIS A 74 5.80 -8.01 15.95
CA HIS A 74 7.05 -8.69 16.21
C HIS A 74 8.03 -8.48 15.05
N ASP A 75 9.34 -8.50 15.32
CA ASP A 75 10.42 -8.23 14.34
C ASP A 75 10.69 -9.41 13.39
N SER A 76 9.62 -10.04 12.90
CA SER A 76 9.64 -11.19 12.00
C SER A 76 8.85 -10.86 10.72
N PHE A 77 9.24 -11.45 9.59
CA PHE A 77 8.44 -11.32 8.37
C PHE A 77 7.32 -12.36 8.34
N PRO A 78 6.22 -12.08 7.62
CA PRO A 78 5.21 -13.09 7.29
C PRO A 78 5.82 -14.29 6.56
N ILE A 79 5.12 -15.40 6.62
CA ILE A 79 5.47 -16.57 5.80
C ILE A 79 4.70 -16.45 4.49
N TYR A 80 5.42 -16.34 3.39
CA TYR A 80 4.86 -16.27 2.04
C TYR A 80 4.99 -17.65 1.39
N GLN A 81 3.86 -18.32 1.16
CA GLN A 81 3.79 -19.60 0.47
C GLN A 81 3.26 -19.39 -0.94
N ARG A 82 4.06 -19.70 -1.95
CA ARG A 82 3.65 -19.64 -3.36
C ARG A 82 2.71 -20.80 -3.70
N HIS A 83 1.90 -20.65 -4.75
CA HIS A 83 1.08 -21.74 -5.30
C HIS A 83 1.88 -23.02 -5.66
N THR A 84 3.17 -22.92 -5.95
CA THR A 84 4.06 -24.07 -6.17
C THR A 84 4.44 -24.83 -4.90
N GLY A 85 4.14 -24.28 -3.73
CA GLY A 85 4.58 -24.79 -2.43
C GLY A 85 5.87 -24.17 -1.91
N ASP A 86 6.54 -23.31 -2.70
CA ASP A 86 7.76 -22.61 -2.26
C ASP A 86 7.44 -21.67 -1.09
N ILE A 87 8.24 -21.74 -0.02
CA ILE A 87 8.06 -20.94 1.19
C ILE A 87 9.18 -19.91 1.31
N LEU A 88 8.81 -18.65 1.51
CA LEU A 88 9.72 -17.55 1.79
C LEU A 88 9.40 -16.94 3.16
N ARG A 89 10.46 -16.60 3.90
CA ARG A 89 10.38 -15.89 5.19
C ARG A 89 10.79 -14.43 5.06
N SER A 90 10.55 -13.85 3.88
CA SER A 90 10.82 -12.46 3.56
C SER A 90 9.94 -12.05 2.37
N PRO A 91 9.56 -10.77 2.24
CA PRO A 91 8.78 -10.28 1.11
C PRO A 91 9.33 -10.74 -0.26
N PRO A 92 8.55 -11.45 -1.09
CA PRO A 92 8.97 -11.84 -2.43
C PRO A 92 9.19 -10.63 -3.34
N ARG A 93 10.23 -10.68 -4.18
CA ARG A 93 10.42 -9.73 -5.28
C ARG A 93 9.65 -10.21 -6.51
N MET A 94 8.52 -9.55 -6.81
CA MET A 94 7.59 -9.98 -7.85
C MET A 94 8.20 -10.06 -9.26
N SER A 95 9.24 -9.27 -9.54
CA SER A 95 9.98 -9.32 -10.81
C SER A 95 10.61 -10.67 -11.14
N LYS A 96 10.71 -11.60 -10.17
CA LYS A 96 11.19 -12.97 -10.38
C LYS A 96 10.09 -13.95 -10.78
N TYR A 97 8.83 -13.59 -10.56
CA TYR A 97 7.68 -14.49 -10.68
C TYR A 97 6.67 -14.05 -11.75
N VAL A 98 6.65 -12.74 -12.04
CA VAL A 98 5.75 -12.09 -12.98
C VAL A 98 6.61 -11.32 -13.98
N SER A 99 6.21 -11.31 -15.25
CA SER A 99 6.97 -10.70 -16.36
C SER A 99 6.39 -9.35 -16.84
N GLU A 100 5.19 -9.05 -16.37
CA GLU A 100 4.35 -7.95 -16.78
C GLU A 100 4.96 -6.63 -16.31
N HIS A 101 5.37 -5.80 -17.27
CA HIS A 101 6.03 -4.53 -16.98
C HIS A 101 5.19 -3.62 -16.06
N GLU A 102 3.87 -3.60 -16.23
CA GLU A 102 2.96 -2.82 -15.38
C GLU A 102 2.95 -3.27 -13.91
N VAL A 103 3.15 -4.56 -13.65
CA VAL A 103 3.24 -5.12 -12.29
C VAL A 103 4.58 -4.75 -11.64
N ILE A 104 5.65 -4.75 -12.42
CA ILE A 104 7.04 -4.57 -11.94
C ILE A 104 7.43 -3.09 -11.89
N SER A 105 6.77 -2.24 -12.67
CA SER A 105 7.09 -0.82 -12.80
C SER A 105 7.15 -0.13 -11.44
N ALA A 106 8.25 0.59 -11.21
CA ALA A 106 8.41 1.35 -9.98
C ALA A 106 7.34 2.43 -9.90
N THR A 107 6.79 2.50 -8.71
CA THR A 107 5.57 3.22 -8.35
C THR A 107 5.87 4.67 -7.97
N ASP A 108 6.99 4.89 -7.29
CA ASP A 108 7.39 6.19 -6.81
C ASP A 108 8.62 6.72 -7.58
N HIS A 109 8.40 7.59 -8.55
CA HIS A 109 9.47 8.25 -9.31
C HIS A 109 10.29 9.22 -8.44
N LYS A 110 9.79 9.69 -7.28
CA LYS A 110 10.55 10.54 -6.33
C LYS A 110 11.68 9.78 -5.62
N TYR A 111 11.55 8.47 -5.45
CA TYR A 111 12.59 7.63 -4.85
C TYR A 111 13.50 6.96 -5.88
N SER A 112 13.15 7.03 -7.17
CA SER A 112 14.02 6.67 -8.29
C SER A 112 14.75 7.92 -8.82
N SER A 113 15.76 8.38 -8.09
CA SER A 113 16.66 9.41 -8.62
C SER A 113 17.43 8.86 -9.83
N GLY A 114 17.04 9.26 -11.05
CA GLY A 114 17.86 9.31 -12.27
C GLY A 114 18.51 8.03 -12.81
N LYS A 115 18.48 6.90 -12.09
CA LYS A 115 19.06 5.59 -12.47
C LYS A 115 18.33 4.42 -11.78
N GLY A 116 17.02 4.48 -11.60
CA GLY A 116 16.20 3.32 -11.20
C GLY A 116 16.54 2.63 -9.86
N ILE A 117 17.40 3.21 -9.02
CA ILE A 117 17.75 2.67 -7.70
C ILE A 117 16.91 3.39 -6.65
N LYS A 118 15.95 2.67 -6.04
CA LYS A 118 15.21 3.15 -4.88
C LYS A 118 16.18 3.44 -3.75
N LYS A 119 16.18 4.67 -3.25
CA LYS A 119 16.91 4.99 -2.01
C LYS A 119 16.21 4.27 -0.84
N PRO A 120 16.96 3.56 0.02
CA PRO A 120 16.37 2.95 1.21
C PRO A 120 15.71 4.04 2.07
N VAL A 121 14.51 3.74 2.56
CA VAL A 121 13.79 4.57 3.51
C VAL A 121 14.44 4.40 4.87
N HIS A 122 14.76 5.52 5.50
CA HIS A 122 15.29 5.61 6.85
C HIS A 122 14.38 6.49 7.71
N SER A 123 14.36 6.25 9.02
CA SER A 123 13.62 7.09 9.97
C SER A 123 14.52 8.21 10.49
N ALA A 124 14.09 9.46 10.30
CA ALA A 124 14.74 10.63 10.88
C ALA A 124 14.56 10.72 12.41
N LEU A 125 13.69 9.90 12.99
CA LEU A 125 13.51 9.80 14.44
C LEU A 125 14.57 8.92 15.09
N THR A 126 15.17 8.00 14.33
CA THR A 126 16.12 7.01 14.85
C THR A 126 17.55 7.26 14.39
N ASP A 127 17.83 8.43 13.84
CA ASP A 127 19.14 8.81 13.29
C ASP A 127 19.71 7.74 12.35
N ASN A 128 18.86 7.26 11.42
CA ASN A 128 19.17 6.19 10.47
C ASN A 128 19.52 4.82 11.08
N LYS A 129 19.33 4.60 12.39
CA LYS A 129 19.41 3.26 12.99
C LYS A 129 18.45 2.31 12.26
N GLN A 130 18.93 1.11 11.98
CA GLN A 130 18.17 0.09 11.26
C GLN A 130 16.98 -0.38 12.13
N CYS A 131 15.78 -0.18 11.61
CA CYS A 131 14.53 -0.62 12.22
C CYS A 131 13.95 -1.73 11.36
N TRP A 132 13.35 -2.74 11.99
CA TRP A 132 12.73 -3.84 11.24
C TRP A 132 11.66 -3.31 10.28
N ILE A 133 10.83 -2.35 10.69
CA ILE A 133 9.79 -1.77 9.81
C ILE A 133 10.38 -1.06 8.58
N ASN A 134 11.55 -0.44 8.71
CA ASN A 134 12.26 0.17 7.58
C ASN A 134 12.79 -0.91 6.64
N GLU A 135 13.33 -2.00 7.20
CA GLU A 135 13.76 -3.15 6.41
C GLU A 135 12.58 -3.77 5.65
N PHE A 136 11.44 -3.95 6.31
CA PHE A 136 10.21 -4.44 5.68
C PHE A 136 9.78 -3.53 4.53
N LYS A 137 9.67 -2.22 4.78
CA LYS A 137 9.32 -1.22 3.77
C LYS A 137 10.31 -1.15 2.60
N ASN A 138 11.58 -1.44 2.83
CA ASN A 138 12.60 -1.48 1.76
C ASN A 138 12.56 -2.78 0.94
N LYS A 139 11.84 -3.81 1.41
CA LYS A 139 11.69 -5.10 0.72
C LYS A 139 10.40 -5.26 -0.07
N ILE A 140 9.34 -4.51 0.25
CA ILE A 140 8.09 -4.53 -0.54
C ILE A 140 8.35 -4.01 -1.97
N SER A 141 7.67 -4.60 -2.96
CA SER A 141 7.89 -4.27 -4.36
C SER A 141 6.73 -4.65 -5.26
N GLY A 142 6.56 -3.87 -6.34
CA GLY A 142 5.60 -4.14 -7.40
C GLY A 142 4.15 -3.87 -7.00
N LYS A 143 3.26 -4.20 -7.93
CA LYS A 143 1.81 -4.02 -7.81
C LYS A 143 1.10 -5.35 -7.58
N GLY A 144 0.03 -5.37 -6.81
CA GLY A 144 -0.74 -6.61 -6.60
C GLY A 144 -2.13 -6.42 -6.04
N ILE A 145 -2.80 -7.55 -5.81
CA ILE A 145 -4.12 -7.59 -5.17
C ILE A 145 -3.97 -8.30 -3.84
N VAL A 146 -4.51 -7.70 -2.79
CA VAL A 146 -4.47 -8.26 -1.43
C VAL A 146 -5.89 -8.58 -1.02
N ILE A 147 -6.14 -9.84 -0.68
CA ILE A 147 -7.44 -10.33 -0.22
C ILE A 147 -7.26 -10.75 1.26
N PRO A 148 -7.92 -10.07 2.22
CA PRO A 148 -7.96 -10.54 3.58
C PRO A 148 -8.84 -11.80 3.66
N PHE A 149 -8.42 -12.77 4.46
CA PHE A 149 -9.09 -14.07 4.53
C PHE A 149 -9.46 -14.45 5.96
N THR A 150 -10.66 -15.00 6.11
CA THR A 150 -11.08 -15.79 7.26
C THR A 150 -11.73 -17.08 6.77
N LEU A 151 -11.81 -18.10 7.62
CA LEU A 151 -12.53 -19.33 7.27
C LEU A 151 -14.00 -19.08 6.86
N THR A 152 -14.64 -18.04 7.39
CA THR A 152 -16.03 -17.69 7.04
C THR A 152 -16.16 -17.13 5.63
N SER A 153 -15.10 -16.53 5.08
CA SER A 153 -15.09 -15.95 3.73
C SER A 153 -14.51 -16.92 2.68
N PHE A 154 -14.40 -18.21 3.00
CA PHE A 154 -13.69 -19.19 2.18
C PHE A 154 -14.29 -19.35 0.79
N GLU A 155 -15.60 -19.62 0.71
CA GLU A 155 -16.31 -19.80 -0.57
C GLU A 155 -16.30 -18.51 -1.41
N ASP A 156 -16.48 -17.36 -0.76
CA ASP A 156 -16.44 -16.06 -1.44
C ASP A 156 -15.06 -15.77 -2.03
N THR A 157 -14.00 -16.14 -1.30
CA THR A 157 -12.62 -16.01 -1.79
C THR A 157 -12.37 -16.89 -3.01
N LEU A 158 -12.90 -18.12 -3.04
CA LEU A 158 -12.81 -19.01 -4.21
C LEU A 158 -13.52 -18.39 -5.43
N ASN A 159 -14.72 -17.85 -5.22
CA ASN A 159 -15.49 -17.20 -6.28
C ASN A 159 -14.78 -15.95 -6.81
N LEU A 160 -14.20 -15.13 -5.91
CA LEU A 160 -13.43 -13.97 -6.29
C LEU A 160 -12.19 -14.34 -7.11
N ILE A 161 -11.48 -15.40 -6.74
CA ILE A 161 -10.35 -15.93 -7.53
C ILE A 161 -10.80 -16.31 -8.95
N HIS A 162 -11.91 -17.05 -9.08
CA HIS A 162 -12.45 -17.42 -10.39
C HIS A 162 -12.83 -16.18 -11.22
N LEU A 163 -13.45 -15.18 -10.58
CA LEU A 163 -13.81 -13.92 -11.24
C LEU A 163 -12.58 -13.16 -11.73
N LEU A 164 -11.53 -13.04 -10.90
CA LEU A 164 -10.27 -12.42 -11.30
C LEU A 164 -9.62 -13.13 -12.50
N ARG A 165 -9.71 -14.46 -12.57
CA ARG A 165 -9.27 -15.24 -13.73
C ARG A 165 -10.10 -14.95 -14.97
N ALA A 166 -11.43 -14.94 -14.84
CA ALA A 166 -12.34 -14.62 -15.94
C ALA A 166 -12.17 -13.19 -16.48
N LEU A 167 -11.71 -12.26 -15.65
CA LEU A 167 -11.35 -10.89 -16.04
C LEU A 167 -9.97 -10.77 -16.69
N GLY A 168 -9.18 -11.85 -16.77
CA GLY A 168 -7.83 -11.83 -17.34
C GLY A 168 -6.82 -11.10 -16.45
N ASN A 169 -6.97 -11.20 -15.13
CA ASN A 169 -6.05 -10.55 -14.19
C ASN A 169 -4.61 -11.07 -14.36
N LYS A 170 -3.67 -10.13 -14.48
CA LYS A 170 -2.22 -10.42 -14.55
C LYS A 170 -1.45 -10.00 -13.30
N TYR A 171 -2.12 -9.32 -12.35
CA TYR A 171 -1.49 -8.90 -11.11
C TYR A 171 -1.39 -10.07 -10.14
N PRO A 172 -0.25 -10.25 -9.44
CA PRO A 172 -0.13 -11.27 -8.41
C PRO A 172 -1.11 -11.02 -7.27
N VAL A 173 -1.63 -12.10 -6.70
CA VAL A 173 -2.65 -12.07 -5.64
C VAL A 173 -2.06 -12.62 -4.35
N GLN A 174 -2.22 -11.88 -3.26
CA GLN A 174 -1.88 -12.30 -1.90
C GLN A 174 -3.14 -12.50 -1.07
N ILE A 175 -3.35 -13.73 -0.60
CA ILE A 175 -4.39 -14.06 0.38
C ILE A 175 -3.73 -13.99 1.76
N VAL A 176 -4.12 -12.99 2.54
CA VAL A 176 -3.56 -12.76 3.88
C VAL A 176 -4.46 -13.38 4.93
N TYR A 177 -3.90 -14.26 5.74
CA TYR A 177 -4.59 -14.96 6.82
C TYR A 177 -3.70 -14.98 8.08
N TYR A 178 -4.24 -15.45 9.21
CA TYR A 178 -3.44 -15.69 10.40
C TYR A 178 -2.93 -17.13 10.44
N SER A 179 -3.60 -18.03 11.17
CA SER A 179 -3.14 -19.41 11.37
C SER A 179 -4.26 -20.45 11.24
N ASP A 180 -5.44 -20.02 10.80
CA ASP A 180 -6.68 -20.81 10.77
C ASP A 180 -6.81 -21.67 9.49
N MET A 181 -5.90 -21.52 8.51
CA MET A 181 -5.92 -22.29 7.28
C MET A 181 -5.29 -23.68 7.38
N THR A 182 -6.10 -24.72 7.19
CA THR A 182 -5.62 -26.10 7.01
C THR A 182 -4.99 -26.32 5.63
N LYS A 183 -4.25 -27.42 5.46
CA LYS A 183 -3.68 -27.83 4.17
C LYS A 183 -4.74 -27.95 3.07
N GLU A 184 -5.91 -28.48 3.39
CA GLU A 184 -7.02 -28.64 2.43
C GLU A 184 -7.53 -27.28 1.92
N HIS A 185 -7.69 -26.29 2.80
CA HIS A 185 -8.10 -24.94 2.38
C HIS A 185 -7.06 -24.31 1.44
N LYS A 186 -5.77 -24.48 1.75
CA LYS A 186 -4.67 -23.98 0.90
C LYS A 186 -4.70 -24.63 -0.48
N GLU A 187 -4.88 -25.95 -0.55
CA GLU A 187 -4.97 -26.69 -1.80
C GLU A 187 -6.17 -26.22 -2.64
N LYS A 188 -7.35 -26.05 -2.05
CA LYS A 188 -8.54 -25.56 -2.74
C LYS A 188 -8.37 -24.15 -3.31
N LEU A 189 -7.71 -23.24 -2.59
CA LEU A 189 -7.42 -21.88 -3.11
C LEU A 189 -6.40 -21.91 -4.24
N VAL A 190 -5.35 -22.73 -4.12
CA VAL A 190 -4.37 -22.95 -5.19
C VAL A 190 -5.05 -23.55 -6.42
N ASP A 191 -5.92 -24.53 -6.23
CA ASP A 191 -6.70 -25.14 -7.29
C ASP A 191 -7.60 -24.13 -8.00
N ALA A 192 -8.34 -23.29 -7.27
CA ALA A 192 -9.16 -22.22 -7.85
C ALA A 192 -8.31 -21.25 -8.70
N ALA A 193 -7.09 -20.95 -8.27
CA ALA A 193 -6.18 -20.05 -8.97
C ALA A 193 -5.49 -20.67 -10.19
N ARG A 194 -5.27 -21.99 -10.21
CA ARG A 194 -4.36 -22.65 -11.17
C ARG A 194 -5.02 -23.68 -12.07
N ARG A 195 -6.07 -24.37 -11.61
CA ARG A 195 -6.69 -25.49 -12.33
C ARG A 195 -7.26 -24.99 -13.68
N PRO A 196 -7.03 -25.70 -14.80
CA PRO A 196 -7.70 -25.40 -16.05
C PRO A 196 -9.22 -25.51 -15.90
N PHE A 197 -9.96 -24.57 -16.49
CA PHE A 197 -11.40 -24.69 -16.59
C PHE A 197 -11.72 -25.62 -17.76
N THR A 198 -11.94 -26.91 -17.47
CA THR A 198 -12.35 -27.89 -18.50
C THR A 198 -13.82 -27.78 -18.84
N ASP A 199 -14.66 -27.45 -17.85
CA ASP A 199 -16.11 -27.41 -17.98
C ASP A 199 -16.63 -26.04 -17.57
N MET A 200 -17.02 -25.25 -18.56
CA MET A 200 -17.59 -23.93 -18.34
C MET A 200 -19.07 -24.02 -17.96
N PRO A 201 -19.58 -23.15 -17.06
CA PRO A 201 -21.00 -23.13 -16.75
C PRO A 201 -21.81 -22.77 -18.00
N GLN A 202 -23.05 -23.26 -18.11
CA GLN A 202 -23.90 -23.03 -19.29
C GLN A 202 -24.09 -21.54 -19.63
N SER A 203 -24.07 -20.67 -18.62
CA SER A 203 -24.15 -19.22 -18.77
C SER A 203 -22.98 -18.62 -19.57
N PHE A 204 -21.83 -19.30 -19.63
CA PHE A 204 -20.65 -18.88 -20.38
C PHE A 204 -20.94 -18.74 -21.89
N SER A 205 -21.81 -19.60 -22.44
CA SER A 205 -22.20 -19.54 -23.86
C SER A 205 -22.82 -18.19 -24.27
N LYS A 206 -23.38 -17.44 -23.32
CA LYS A 206 -23.98 -16.11 -23.57
C LYS A 206 -22.94 -14.98 -23.63
N VAL A 207 -21.74 -15.23 -23.13
CA VAL A 207 -20.69 -14.20 -22.93
C VAL A 207 -19.32 -14.62 -23.48
N SER A 208 -19.24 -15.75 -24.18
CA SER A 208 -18.00 -16.31 -24.72
C SER A 208 -17.26 -15.28 -25.58
N ASP A 209 -17.95 -14.61 -26.50
CA ASP A 209 -17.33 -13.63 -27.42
C ASP A 209 -16.64 -12.45 -26.71
N LEU A 210 -17.13 -12.09 -25.51
CA LEU A 210 -16.55 -11.04 -24.69
C LEU A 210 -15.35 -11.56 -23.90
N ILE A 211 -15.45 -12.78 -23.38
CA ILE A 211 -14.41 -13.37 -22.53
C ILE A 211 -13.23 -13.89 -23.36
N ASP A 212 -13.48 -14.41 -24.56
CA ASP A 212 -12.47 -14.87 -25.52
C ASP A 212 -11.49 -13.74 -25.87
N LYS A 213 -11.96 -12.49 -25.88
CA LYS A 213 -11.13 -11.30 -26.09
C LYS A 213 -10.34 -10.87 -24.86
N LEU A 214 -10.79 -11.25 -23.66
CA LEU A 214 -10.27 -10.71 -22.40
C LEU A 214 -9.32 -11.66 -21.67
N ALA A 215 -9.59 -12.96 -21.65
CA ALA A 215 -9.02 -13.82 -20.62
C ALA A 215 -8.70 -15.27 -21.02
N LEU A 216 -8.99 -15.69 -22.26
CA LEU A 216 -8.64 -17.03 -22.72
C LEU A 216 -7.15 -17.13 -23.07
N ASP A 217 -6.49 -18.12 -22.47
CA ASP A 217 -5.18 -18.56 -22.92
C ASP A 217 -5.37 -19.55 -24.08
N HIS A 218 -5.10 -19.08 -25.30
CA HIS A 218 -5.19 -19.88 -26.53
C HIS A 218 -4.27 -21.12 -26.53
N LYS A 219 -3.29 -21.22 -25.62
CA LYS A 219 -2.43 -22.41 -25.49
C LYS A 219 -3.06 -23.51 -24.64
N THR A 220 -3.86 -23.14 -23.64
CA THR A 220 -4.45 -24.09 -22.67
C THR A 220 -5.97 -24.23 -22.81
N ASN A 221 -6.58 -23.44 -23.70
CA ASN A 221 -8.02 -23.42 -23.98
C ASN A 221 -8.89 -23.13 -22.74
N GLY A 222 -8.38 -22.31 -21.81
CA GLY A 222 -9.05 -21.95 -20.57
C GLY A 222 -8.59 -20.59 -20.03
N PHE A 223 -9.10 -20.19 -18.85
CA PHE A 223 -8.69 -18.92 -18.24
C PHE A 223 -7.27 -18.92 -17.73
N ILE A 224 -6.60 -17.79 -17.94
CA ILE A 224 -5.23 -17.53 -17.46
C ILE A 224 -5.13 -17.88 -15.96
N PRO A 225 -4.13 -18.67 -15.55
CA PRO A 225 -3.92 -19.00 -14.15
C PRO A 225 -3.32 -17.79 -13.39
N LEU A 226 -3.70 -17.61 -12.13
CA LEU A 226 -3.18 -16.52 -11.31
C LEU A 226 -1.84 -16.88 -10.66
N GLU A 227 -1.00 -15.86 -10.46
CA GLU A 227 0.16 -15.95 -9.58
C GLU A 227 -0.30 -15.72 -8.13
N LEU A 228 -0.61 -16.81 -7.43
CA LEU A 228 -1.15 -16.80 -6.07
C LEU A 228 -0.08 -17.00 -5.00
N TRP A 229 -0.18 -16.21 -3.93
CA TRP A 229 0.61 -16.29 -2.72
C TRP A 229 -0.30 -16.33 -1.50
N LEU A 230 -0.06 -17.28 -0.60
CA LEU A 230 -0.71 -17.38 0.70
C LEU A 230 0.22 -16.77 1.74
N VAL A 231 -0.26 -15.78 2.49
CA VAL A 231 0.54 -14.96 3.40
C VAL A 231 0.06 -15.18 4.83
N ASP A 232 0.90 -15.84 5.61
CA ASP A 232 0.66 -16.12 7.03
C ASP A 232 1.19 -14.96 7.89
N ALA A 233 0.26 -14.19 8.44
CA ALA A 233 0.56 -13.04 9.29
C ALA A 233 0.82 -13.41 10.75
N SER A 234 0.59 -14.65 11.17
CA SER A 234 0.65 -15.04 12.60
C SER A 234 2.03 -14.78 13.21
N SER A 235 3.09 -15.04 12.44
CA SER A 235 4.48 -14.82 12.85
C SER A 235 4.80 -13.37 13.20
N MET A 236 4.13 -12.40 12.56
CA MET A 236 4.32 -10.96 12.80
C MET A 236 3.65 -10.46 14.06
N VAL A 237 2.78 -11.24 14.70
CA VAL A 237 2.05 -10.77 15.86
C VAL A 237 2.78 -11.16 17.13
N SER A 238 3.01 -10.18 18.00
CA SER A 238 3.57 -10.43 19.32
C SER A 238 2.67 -11.35 20.15
N GLU A 239 3.27 -12.29 20.90
CA GLU A 239 2.55 -13.29 21.70
C GLU A 239 1.52 -12.66 22.65
N HIS A 240 1.90 -11.55 23.29
CA HIS A 240 1.03 -10.77 24.19
C HIS A 240 -0.20 -10.16 23.50
N PHE A 241 -0.15 -9.96 22.17
CA PHE A 241 -1.27 -9.45 21.38
C PHE A 241 -2.10 -10.53 20.72
N GLN A 242 -1.66 -11.81 20.70
CA GLN A 242 -2.40 -12.87 20.03
C GLN A 242 -3.85 -13.01 20.56
N THR A 243 -4.04 -12.85 21.87
CA THR A 243 -5.38 -12.91 22.50
C THR A 243 -6.29 -11.73 22.10
N ARG A 244 -5.69 -10.61 21.65
CA ARG A 244 -6.40 -9.41 21.19
C ARG A 244 -6.49 -9.30 19.67
N LEU A 245 -5.81 -10.16 18.91
CA LEU A 245 -5.91 -10.17 17.45
C LEU A 245 -7.33 -10.39 16.94
N SER A 246 -8.13 -11.15 17.69
CA SER A 246 -9.54 -11.38 17.38
C SER A 246 -10.35 -10.08 17.29
N THR A 247 -9.90 -8.98 17.90
CA THR A 247 -10.57 -7.68 17.82
C THR A 247 -10.03 -6.78 16.71
N VAL A 248 -8.89 -7.12 16.09
CA VAL A 248 -8.33 -6.33 15.00
C VAL A 248 -8.79 -6.93 13.67
N PRO A 249 -9.53 -6.16 12.84
CA PRO A 249 -10.00 -6.64 11.55
C PRO A 249 -8.83 -7.10 10.67
N ILE A 250 -8.92 -8.32 10.12
CA ILE A 250 -7.89 -8.89 9.22
C ILE A 250 -7.61 -7.98 8.01
N ILE A 251 -8.62 -7.23 7.54
CA ILE A 251 -8.47 -6.25 6.45
C ILE A 251 -7.43 -5.17 6.78
N ALA A 252 -7.37 -4.71 8.04
CA ALA A 252 -6.38 -3.73 8.46
C ALA A 252 -4.98 -4.36 8.44
N TRP A 253 -4.84 -5.59 8.90
CA TRP A 253 -3.56 -6.31 8.88
C TRP A 253 -3.09 -6.62 7.46
N ALA A 254 -3.99 -7.04 6.58
CA ALA A 254 -3.69 -7.31 5.18
C ALA A 254 -3.08 -6.10 4.46
N SER A 255 -3.53 -4.88 4.82
CA SER A 255 -2.94 -3.64 4.29
C SER A 255 -1.48 -3.40 4.70
N VAL A 256 -1.02 -4.03 5.79
CA VAL A 256 0.32 -3.84 6.35
C VAL A 256 1.27 -4.98 5.99
N VAL A 257 0.83 -6.25 6.06
CA VAL A 257 1.74 -7.42 6.01
C VAL A 257 2.03 -7.93 4.59
N ASN A 258 1.33 -7.42 3.59
CA ASN A 258 1.53 -7.83 2.21
C ASN A 258 2.91 -7.36 1.68
N SER A 259 3.36 -7.94 0.56
CA SER A 259 4.68 -7.62 -0.01
C SER A 259 4.65 -6.60 -1.15
N PHE A 260 3.50 -6.01 -1.44
CA PHE A 260 3.33 -5.11 -2.56
C PHE A 260 3.58 -3.67 -2.13
N GLU A 261 4.19 -2.88 -3.01
CA GLU A 261 4.37 -1.45 -2.78
C GLU A 261 3.09 -0.68 -3.08
N GLU A 262 2.42 -1.06 -4.18
CA GLU A 262 1.06 -0.61 -4.51
C GLU A 262 0.14 -1.82 -4.55
N PHE A 263 -1.04 -1.73 -3.95
CA PHE A 263 -1.98 -2.83 -4.01
C PHE A 263 -3.43 -2.36 -3.99
N ILE A 264 -4.29 -3.20 -4.56
CA ILE A 264 -5.73 -3.11 -4.38
C ILE A 264 -6.08 -4.02 -3.21
N LEU A 265 -6.59 -3.45 -2.12
CA LEU A 265 -7.18 -4.22 -1.04
C LEU A 265 -8.61 -4.60 -1.45
N MET A 266 -8.86 -5.87 -1.64
CA MET A 266 -10.12 -6.39 -2.19
C MET A 266 -10.81 -7.28 -1.17
N ASP A 267 -12.00 -6.88 -0.74
CA ASP A 267 -12.83 -7.70 0.15
C ASP A 267 -13.23 -9.00 -0.57
N PRO A 268 -13.23 -10.17 0.11
CA PRO A 268 -13.71 -11.43 -0.47
C PRO A 268 -15.11 -11.37 -1.09
N LEU A 269 -15.99 -10.49 -0.58
CA LEU A 269 -17.35 -10.29 -1.10
C LEU A 269 -17.40 -9.34 -2.32
N ALA A 270 -16.27 -8.79 -2.73
CA ALA A 270 -16.21 -7.91 -3.89
C ALA A 270 -16.54 -8.69 -5.17
N SER A 271 -17.28 -8.05 -6.08
CA SER A 271 -17.57 -8.57 -7.42
C SER A 271 -17.10 -7.55 -8.47
N PRO A 272 -15.78 -7.43 -8.71
CA PRO A 272 -15.27 -6.50 -9.72
C PRO A 272 -15.83 -6.82 -11.10
N LEU A 273 -16.26 -5.78 -11.82
CA LEU A 273 -16.73 -5.88 -13.20
C LEU A 273 -15.66 -5.47 -14.23
N GLN A 274 -14.54 -4.93 -13.74
CA GLN A 274 -13.42 -4.46 -14.54
C GLN A 274 -12.16 -5.21 -14.15
N ASN A 275 -11.27 -5.43 -15.12
CA ASN A 275 -9.95 -5.97 -14.85
C ASN A 275 -9.22 -5.06 -13.84
N PRO A 276 -8.51 -5.60 -12.83
CA PRO A 276 -7.77 -4.82 -11.84
C PRO A 276 -6.85 -3.73 -12.42
N LYS A 277 -6.33 -3.94 -13.63
CA LYS A 277 -5.59 -2.94 -14.41
C LYS A 277 -6.33 -1.59 -14.51
N TYR A 278 -7.65 -1.63 -14.69
CA TYR A 278 -8.47 -0.43 -14.78
C TYR A 278 -8.27 0.50 -13.58
N PHE A 279 -8.26 -0.05 -12.36
CA PHE A 279 -8.13 0.74 -11.13
C PHE A 279 -6.73 1.36 -10.98
N PHE A 280 -5.68 0.62 -11.33
CA PHE A 280 -4.31 1.15 -11.38
C PHE A 280 -4.11 2.20 -12.47
N ASP A 281 -4.98 2.22 -13.48
CA ASP A 281 -4.89 3.13 -14.62
C ASP A 281 -5.78 4.37 -14.47
N LEU A 282 -6.58 4.47 -13.40
CA LEU A 282 -7.44 5.62 -13.15
C LEU A 282 -6.62 6.92 -13.16
N PRO A 283 -7.03 7.95 -13.94
CA PRO A 283 -6.31 9.21 -14.01
C PRO A 283 -6.09 9.85 -12.64
N GLU A 284 -7.08 9.78 -11.75
CA GLU A 284 -7.00 10.36 -10.41
C GLU A 284 -5.99 9.61 -9.53
N TYR A 285 -5.86 8.30 -9.73
CA TYR A 285 -4.85 7.47 -9.07
C TYR A 285 -3.45 7.82 -9.58
N ARG A 286 -3.27 7.84 -10.91
CA ARG A 286 -1.99 8.17 -11.56
C ARG A 286 -1.57 9.63 -11.34
N GLN A 287 -2.50 10.57 -11.31
CA GLN A 287 -2.20 11.99 -11.07
C GLN A 287 -1.62 12.18 -9.68
N LYS A 288 -2.14 11.54 -8.63
CA LYS A 288 -1.53 11.65 -7.29
C LYS A 288 -0.13 11.05 -7.21
N VAL A 289 0.16 10.06 -8.05
CA VAL A 289 1.51 9.48 -8.19
C VAL A 289 2.44 10.42 -8.99
N HIS A 290 1.95 11.06 -10.06
CA HIS A 290 2.70 11.92 -10.98
C HIS A 290 2.76 13.43 -10.66
N THR A 291 1.83 14.01 -9.91
CA THR A 291 1.89 15.43 -9.47
C THR A 291 3.01 15.69 -8.48
N SER A 292 3.59 14.62 -7.96
CA SER A 292 4.84 14.64 -7.22
C SER A 292 6.04 15.01 -8.14
N THR A 293 5.95 14.86 -9.47
CA THR A 293 7.06 15.01 -10.44
C THR A 293 6.99 16.22 -11.40
N GLU A 294 5.88 16.96 -11.51
CA GLU A 294 5.77 18.02 -12.54
C GLU A 294 6.22 19.43 -12.13
N THR A 295 6.62 19.67 -10.87
CA THR A 295 7.08 21.01 -10.46
C THR A 295 8.48 21.43 -10.96
N GLU A 296 9.22 20.57 -11.68
CA GLU A 296 10.57 20.91 -12.15
C GLU A 296 10.70 21.25 -13.65
N HIS A 297 9.69 20.98 -14.49
CA HIS A 297 9.79 21.30 -15.93
C HIS A 297 9.01 22.56 -16.37
N GLY A 298 8.02 23.01 -15.59
CA GLY A 298 7.26 24.26 -15.87
C GLY A 298 8.03 25.57 -15.62
N ARG A 299 9.31 25.52 -15.22
CA ARG A 299 10.13 26.70 -14.91
C ARG A 299 10.95 27.26 -16.08
N ARG A 300 10.95 26.62 -17.25
CA ARG A 300 11.73 27.10 -18.41
C ARG A 300 10.95 27.83 -19.49
N GLU A 301 9.62 27.82 -19.46
CA GLU A 301 8.81 28.52 -20.47
C GLU A 301 8.23 29.87 -20.00
N ILE A 302 8.35 30.21 -18.71
CA ILE A 302 7.81 31.46 -18.15
C ILE A 302 8.85 32.61 -18.18
N SER A 303 10.14 32.35 -18.46
CA SER A 303 11.14 33.43 -18.56
C SER A 303 11.22 34.12 -19.93
N THR A 304 10.56 33.58 -20.96
CA THR A 304 10.59 34.13 -22.33
C THR A 304 9.37 34.99 -22.70
N MET A 305 8.36 35.09 -21.83
CA MET A 305 7.17 35.93 -22.04
C MET A 305 7.09 37.14 -21.08
N ARG A 306 8.23 37.71 -20.66
CA ARG A 306 8.27 38.87 -19.76
C ARG A 306 8.89 40.14 -20.37
N ASN A 307 8.86 40.26 -21.70
CA ASN A 307 9.38 41.41 -22.45
C ASN A 307 8.40 41.96 -23.51
N SER A 308 7.09 41.91 -23.25
CA SER A 308 6.13 42.70 -24.02
C SER A 308 4.97 43.11 -23.13
N LEU A 309 4.52 44.36 -23.27
CA LEU A 309 3.46 45.06 -22.51
C LEU A 309 3.97 46.00 -21.43
N THR A 310 4.67 46.99 -21.97
CA THR A 310 4.71 48.40 -21.61
C THR A 310 3.33 49.03 -21.31
N LYS A 311 3.38 50.03 -20.41
CA LYS A 311 2.57 51.26 -20.30
C LYS A 311 1.13 51.16 -19.76
N CYS A 312 0.93 51.77 -18.59
CA CYS A 312 -0.10 52.80 -18.38
C CYS A 312 0.36 53.78 -17.28
N HIS A 313 0.26 55.07 -17.60
CA HIS A 313 0.54 56.23 -16.72
C HIS A 313 -0.64 56.51 -15.78
N PRO A 314 -0.43 57.29 -14.70
CA PRO A 314 -1.42 57.53 -13.66
C PRO A 314 -2.35 58.70 -14.01
N LEU A 315 -3.57 58.63 -13.49
CA LEU A 315 -4.37 59.78 -13.05
C LEU A 315 -4.82 59.51 -11.61
#